data_AF-A0A3B8K282-F1
#
_entry.id   AF-A0A3B8K282-F1
#
_cell.length_a   1.000
_cell.length_b   1.000
_cell.length_c   1.000
_cell.angle_alpha   90.00
_cell.angle_beta   90.00
_cell.angle_gamma   90.00
#
_symmetry.space_group_name_H-M   'P 1'
#
loop_
_entity.id
_entity.type
_entity.pdbx_description
1 polymer ?
#
loop_
_entity_poly.entity_id
_entity_poly.type
_entity_poly.pdbx_seq_one_letter_code
_entity_poly.pdbx_strand_id
1 'polypeptide(L)'
;LYILGNILNNLSPAALDKARNIYRPLLEEKGYKVLGIIPAHPAITFPTVAEFHEALKGEVLCGEENMGLPVEEIVVGTMTIEGALRYLRRALNKAVITGGDRSDMALTALETSTSVLILTGGLHPDIRIIARAREKGIPVILVHFDTYTTIGALQGIARQIRPQDSRTISLIKEEVARNCSWEKIEEGIESYRVFSTTEGQ
;
A
#
# COMPACT_ATOMS: atom_id res chain seq x y z
N LEU A 1 18.70 -20.75 20.34
CA LEU A 1 17.52 -20.02 19.87
C LEU A 1 16.36 -21.01 19.78
N TYR A 2 15.27 -20.77 20.50
CA TYR A 2 14.03 -21.55 20.35
C TYR A 2 13.19 -20.91 19.24
N ILE A 3 12.94 -21.64 18.15
CA ILE A 3 12.14 -21.17 17.01
C ILE A 3 10.89 -22.04 16.93
N LEU A 4 9.73 -21.43 17.12
CA LEU A 4 8.44 -22.15 17.09
C LEU A 4 7.98 -22.49 15.67
N GLY A 5 8.29 -21.61 14.70
CA GLY A 5 7.96 -21.78 13.29
C GLY A 5 8.02 -20.47 12.52
N ASN A 6 7.49 -20.49 11.30
CA ASN A 6 7.57 -19.40 10.33
C ASN A 6 6.18 -18.88 9.97
N ILE A 7 6.06 -17.56 9.81
CA ILE A 7 4.88 -16.92 9.24
C ILE A 7 5.32 -16.22 7.96
N LEU A 8 4.71 -16.60 6.83
CA LEU A 8 4.95 -15.96 5.54
C LEU A 8 3.95 -14.83 5.39
N ASN A 9 4.41 -13.59 5.55
CA ASN A 9 3.56 -12.41 5.58
C ASN A 9 3.57 -11.62 4.26
N ASN A 10 2.48 -10.89 4.00
CA ASN A 10 2.36 -9.90 2.93
C ASN A 10 2.66 -10.47 1.53
N LEU A 11 2.10 -11.64 1.22
CA LEU A 11 2.34 -12.31 -0.05
C LEU A 11 1.43 -11.81 -1.16
N SER A 12 2.03 -11.38 -2.27
CA SER A 12 1.28 -11.11 -3.50
C SER A 12 0.55 -12.38 -3.99
N PRO A 13 -0.49 -12.27 -4.83
CA PRO A 13 -1.22 -13.43 -5.32
C PRO A 13 -0.31 -14.50 -5.96
N ALA A 14 0.70 -14.07 -6.72
CA ALA A 14 1.67 -14.97 -7.34
C ALA A 14 2.62 -15.64 -6.31
N ALA A 15 2.97 -14.94 -5.23
CA ALA A 15 3.81 -15.48 -4.17
C ALA A 15 3.03 -16.41 -3.24
N LEU A 16 1.73 -16.16 -3.06
CA LEU A 16 0.84 -16.95 -2.22
C LEU A 16 0.73 -18.41 -2.69
N ASP A 17 0.58 -18.61 -4.00
CA ASP A 17 0.52 -19.95 -4.59
C ASP A 17 1.83 -20.72 -4.38
N LYS A 18 2.97 -20.07 -4.68
CA LYS A 18 4.30 -20.63 -4.41
C LYS A 18 4.54 -20.93 -2.93
N ALA A 19 4.07 -20.05 -2.04
CA ALA A 19 4.21 -20.25 -0.61
C ALA A 19 3.46 -21.48 -0.11
N ARG A 20 2.25 -21.72 -0.62
CA ARG A 20 1.43 -22.87 -0.26
C ARG A 20 1.96 -24.17 -0.86
N ASN A 21 2.33 -24.15 -2.14
CA ASN A 21 2.62 -25.38 -2.89
C ASN A 21 4.11 -25.76 -2.93
N ILE A 22 5.02 -24.81 -2.69
CA ILE A 22 6.46 -25.03 -2.80
C ILE A 22 7.15 -24.74 -1.47
N TYR A 23 7.00 -23.54 -0.91
CA TYR A 23 7.80 -23.14 0.24
C TYR A 23 7.38 -23.83 1.53
N ARG A 24 6.08 -23.96 1.80
CA ARG A 24 5.59 -24.66 3.00
C ARG A 24 6.07 -26.11 3.04
N PRO A 25 5.84 -26.97 2.02
CA PRO A 25 6.31 -28.35 2.05
C PRO A 25 7.82 -28.46 2.25
N LEU A 26 8.61 -27.62 1.56
CA LEU A 26 10.06 -27.63 1.65
C LEU A 26 10.59 -27.20 3.03
N LEU A 27 9.95 -26.21 3.66
CA LEU A 27 10.29 -25.77 5.02
C LEU A 27 9.96 -26.87 6.03
N GLU A 28 8.78 -27.48 5.92
CA GLU A 28 8.32 -28.53 6.83
C GLU A 28 9.18 -29.80 6.70
N GLU A 29 9.60 -30.18 5.50
CA GLU A 29 10.55 -31.29 5.26
C GLU A 29 11.88 -31.06 6.00
N LYS A 30 12.35 -29.82 6.04
CA LYS A 30 13.57 -29.42 6.75
C LYS A 30 13.37 -29.22 8.26
N GLY A 31 12.20 -29.54 8.79
CA GLY A 31 11.86 -29.41 10.21
C GLY A 31 11.39 -28.02 10.63
N TYR A 32 11.20 -27.09 9.70
CA TYR A 32 10.73 -25.74 9.98
C TYR A 32 9.22 -25.62 9.74
N LYS A 33 8.44 -25.64 10.83
CA LYS A 33 6.98 -25.51 10.76
C LYS A 33 6.55 -24.17 10.16
N VAL A 34 5.51 -24.16 9.33
CA VAL A 34 4.85 -22.93 8.87
C VAL A 34 3.55 -22.73 9.64
N LEU A 35 3.53 -21.71 10.49
CA LEU A 35 2.42 -21.40 11.40
C LEU A 35 1.37 -20.50 10.75
N GLY A 36 1.68 -19.85 9.63
CA GLY A 36 0.71 -19.06 8.89
C GLY A 36 1.22 -18.56 7.55
N ILE A 37 0.29 -18.27 6.65
CA ILE A 37 0.56 -17.67 5.33
C ILE A 37 -0.45 -16.55 5.11
N ILE A 38 -0.03 -15.31 5.30
CA ILE A 38 -0.89 -14.13 5.26
C ILE A 38 -0.77 -13.47 3.86
N PRO A 39 -1.88 -13.35 3.11
CA PRO A 39 -1.88 -12.66 1.82
C PRO A 39 -1.65 -11.15 2.00
N ALA A 40 -1.18 -10.49 0.94
CA ALA A 40 -1.13 -9.04 0.89
C ALA A 40 -2.55 -8.48 0.86
N HIS A 41 -2.78 -7.39 1.59
CA HIS A 41 -4.03 -6.65 1.60
C HIS A 41 -3.74 -5.18 1.33
N PRO A 42 -4.37 -4.51 0.35
CA PRO A 42 -3.95 -3.17 -0.06
C PRO A 42 -3.85 -2.14 1.07
N ALA A 43 -4.84 -2.13 1.98
CA ALA A 43 -4.88 -1.24 3.14
C ALA A 43 -3.73 -1.44 4.17
N ILE A 44 -3.04 -2.59 4.13
CA ILE A 44 -1.91 -2.94 5.01
C ILE A 44 -0.58 -2.80 4.25
N THR A 45 -0.59 -3.13 2.96
CA THR A 45 0.61 -3.25 2.14
C THR A 45 1.09 -1.91 1.58
N PHE A 46 0.16 -1.09 1.10
CA PHE A 46 0.49 0.07 0.27
C PHE A 46 0.34 1.38 1.03
N PRO A 47 1.20 2.38 0.73
CA PRO A 47 1.10 3.68 1.35
C PRO A 47 -0.22 4.37 1.02
N THR A 48 -0.65 5.29 1.88
CA THR A 48 -1.86 6.08 1.70
C THR A 48 -1.57 7.41 1.01
N VAL A 49 -2.61 8.06 0.49
CA VAL A 49 -2.50 9.44 -0.04
C VAL A 49 -2.00 10.40 1.03
N ALA A 50 -2.37 10.21 2.30
CA ALA A 50 -1.85 10.99 3.43
C ALA A 50 -0.34 10.87 3.61
N GLU A 51 0.22 9.67 3.44
CA GLU A 51 1.67 9.44 3.54
C GLU A 51 2.42 10.07 2.35
N PHE A 52 1.81 10.02 1.15
CA PHE A 52 2.33 10.74 -0.01
C PHE A 52 2.29 12.26 0.20
N HIS A 53 1.20 12.78 0.76
CA HIS A 53 1.05 14.20 1.07
C HIS A 53 2.07 14.67 2.09
N GLU A 54 2.32 13.89 3.14
CA GLU A 54 3.33 14.20 4.16
C GLU A 54 4.75 14.28 3.58
N ALA A 55 5.08 13.38 2.65
CA ALA A 55 6.37 13.38 1.95
C ALA A 55 6.51 14.58 1.01
N LEU A 56 5.43 14.92 0.28
CA LEU A 56 5.45 15.98 -0.72
C LEU A 56 5.28 17.38 -0.14
N LYS A 57 4.56 17.51 0.99
CA LYS A 57 4.12 18.79 1.58
C LYS A 57 3.43 19.71 0.57
N GLY A 58 2.67 19.10 -0.34
CA GLY A 58 1.90 19.80 -1.36
C GLY A 58 0.65 20.48 -0.81
N GLU A 59 0.07 21.36 -1.60
CA GLU A 59 -1.24 21.94 -1.35
C GLU A 59 -2.32 20.95 -1.78
N VAL A 60 -3.28 20.65 -0.90
CA VAL A 60 -4.46 19.85 -1.28
C VAL A 60 -5.49 20.79 -1.87
N LEU A 61 -5.85 20.60 -3.14
CA LEU A 61 -6.83 21.43 -3.85
C LEU A 61 -8.27 20.93 -3.64
N CYS A 62 -8.41 19.63 -3.38
CA CYS A 62 -9.67 18.99 -2.95
C CYS A 62 -9.44 17.54 -2.49
N GLY A 63 -10.44 16.98 -1.81
CA GLY A 63 -10.54 15.55 -1.47
C GLY A 63 -9.86 15.19 -0.16
N GLU A 64 -9.76 16.14 0.77
CA GLU A 64 -9.17 16.01 2.10
C GLU A 64 -9.80 14.86 2.91
N GLU A 65 -11.06 14.54 2.65
CA GLU A 65 -11.78 13.42 3.27
C GLU A 65 -11.33 12.03 2.77
N ASN A 66 -10.64 11.97 1.62
CA ASN A 66 -10.22 10.74 0.96
C ASN A 66 -8.71 10.47 1.04
N MET A 67 -8.00 11.10 1.98
CA MET A 67 -6.55 10.94 2.15
C MET A 67 -6.14 9.53 2.64
N GLY A 68 -7.08 8.72 3.11
CA GLY A 68 -6.85 7.32 3.53
C GLY A 68 -6.80 6.30 2.38
N LEU A 69 -7.01 6.71 1.12
CA LEU A 69 -6.96 5.80 -0.01
C LEU A 69 -5.55 5.20 -0.20
N PRO A 70 -5.42 3.88 -0.48
CA PRO A 70 -4.13 3.26 -0.74
C PRO A 70 -3.61 3.63 -2.14
N VAL A 71 -2.29 3.70 -2.29
CA VAL A 71 -1.59 3.99 -3.53
C VAL A 71 -0.70 2.80 -3.91
N GLU A 72 -1.16 2.01 -4.89
CA GLU A 72 -0.50 0.75 -5.28
C GLU A 72 0.60 0.95 -6.33
N GLU A 73 0.41 1.90 -7.23
CA GLU A 73 1.31 2.16 -8.36
C GLU A 73 1.39 3.68 -8.62
N ILE A 74 2.53 4.13 -9.13
CA ILE A 74 2.73 5.51 -9.60
C ILE A 74 2.76 5.49 -11.14
N VAL A 75 1.91 6.30 -11.77
CA VAL A 75 1.88 6.49 -13.21
C VAL A 75 2.25 7.94 -13.55
N VAL A 76 3.24 8.11 -14.42
CA VAL A 76 3.74 9.42 -14.83
C VAL A 76 3.13 9.83 -16.17
N GLY A 77 2.30 10.86 -16.15
CA GLY A 77 1.55 11.41 -17.28
C GLY A 77 2.29 12.48 -18.09
N THR A 78 3.63 12.50 -18.09
CA THR A 78 4.41 13.48 -18.87
C THR A 78 4.40 13.18 -20.37
N MET A 79 4.11 11.94 -20.76
CA MET A 79 3.97 11.51 -22.16
C MET A 79 2.64 11.95 -22.81
N THR A 80 2.43 11.59 -24.07
CA THR A 80 1.15 11.78 -24.77
C THR A 80 0.03 10.97 -24.11
N ILE A 81 -1.22 11.37 -24.31
CA ILE A 81 -2.37 10.71 -23.70
C ILE A 81 -2.52 9.29 -24.23
N GLU A 82 -2.32 9.10 -25.53
CA GLU A 82 -2.36 7.79 -26.20
C GLU A 82 -1.34 6.82 -25.61
N GLY A 83 -0.13 7.33 -25.33
CA GLY A 83 0.92 6.55 -24.66
C GLY A 83 0.57 6.18 -23.21
N ALA A 84 -0.11 7.09 -22.51
CA ALA A 84 -0.49 6.89 -21.12
C ALA A 84 -1.70 5.96 -20.93
N LEU A 85 -2.63 5.90 -21.88
CA LEU A 85 -3.90 5.15 -21.77
C LEU A 85 -3.70 3.69 -21.32
N ARG A 86 -2.69 3.00 -21.85
CA ARG A 86 -2.40 1.61 -21.47
C ARG A 86 -2.03 1.46 -19.99
N TYR A 87 -1.29 2.44 -19.45
CA TYR A 87 -0.87 2.45 -18.05
C TYR A 87 -2.03 2.86 -17.15
N LEU A 88 -2.77 3.90 -17.54
CA LEU A 88 -3.92 4.39 -16.78
C LEU A 88 -5.01 3.32 -16.61
N ARG A 89 -5.25 2.50 -17.64
CA ARG A 89 -6.25 1.42 -17.61
C ARG A 89 -5.79 0.18 -16.84
N ARG A 90 -4.50 -0.13 -16.87
CA ARG A 90 -3.95 -1.34 -16.21
C ARG A 90 -3.78 -1.15 -14.71
N ALA A 91 -3.25 0.00 -14.31
CA ALA A 91 -2.89 0.28 -12.93
C ALA A 91 -4.13 0.62 -12.09
N LEU A 92 -4.28 -0.11 -10.99
CA LEU A 92 -5.34 0.09 -10.00
C LEU A 92 -4.84 0.99 -8.87
N ASN A 93 -5.74 1.73 -8.24
CA ASN A 93 -5.49 2.54 -7.04
C ASN A 93 -4.19 3.35 -7.15
N LYS A 94 -3.97 3.98 -8.31
CA LYS A 94 -2.70 4.61 -8.66
C LYS A 94 -2.63 6.08 -8.26
N ALA A 95 -1.43 6.56 -8.02
CA ALA A 95 -1.14 7.99 -8.09
C ALA A 95 -0.79 8.36 -9.53
N VAL A 96 -1.45 9.39 -10.09
CA VAL A 96 -1.08 9.93 -11.40
C VAL A 96 -0.33 11.24 -11.19
N ILE A 97 0.90 11.32 -11.70
CA ILE A 97 1.74 12.52 -11.63
C ILE A 97 1.78 13.18 -13.01
N THR A 98 1.35 14.43 -13.11
CA THR A 98 1.36 15.19 -14.38
C THR A 98 1.57 16.68 -14.14
N GLY A 99 1.78 17.47 -15.20
CA GLY A 99 1.73 18.93 -15.12
C GLY A 99 0.28 19.41 -14.94
N GLY A 100 0.07 20.50 -14.21
CA GLY A 100 -1.27 21.07 -14.00
C GLY A 100 -1.93 21.63 -15.26
N ASP A 101 -1.15 21.94 -16.28
CA ASP A 101 -1.58 22.37 -17.61
C ASP A 101 -2.08 21.20 -18.50
N ARG A 102 -1.86 19.95 -18.09
CA ARG A 102 -2.23 18.74 -18.85
C ARG A 102 -3.67 18.30 -18.57
N SER A 103 -4.63 19.15 -18.90
CA SER A 103 -6.05 18.94 -18.57
C SER A 103 -6.63 17.61 -19.05
N ASP A 104 -6.40 17.24 -20.31
CA ASP A 104 -6.95 15.99 -20.86
C ASP A 104 -6.34 14.74 -20.21
N MET A 105 -5.06 14.80 -19.82
CA MET A 105 -4.39 13.73 -19.08
C MET A 105 -5.02 13.56 -17.70
N ALA A 106 -5.22 14.66 -16.97
CA ALA A 106 -5.84 14.67 -15.67
C ALA A 106 -7.28 14.15 -15.71
N LEU A 107 -8.10 14.63 -16.65
CA LEU A 107 -9.47 14.14 -16.83
C LEU A 107 -9.50 12.64 -17.15
N THR A 108 -8.64 12.19 -18.06
CA THR A 108 -8.54 10.76 -18.40
C THR A 108 -8.13 9.93 -17.18
N ALA A 109 -7.20 10.42 -16.37
CA ALA A 109 -6.79 9.76 -15.13
C ALA A 109 -7.95 9.64 -14.13
N LEU A 110 -8.76 10.68 -13.97
CA LEU A 110 -9.94 10.69 -13.08
C LEU A 110 -11.05 9.73 -13.54
N GLU A 111 -11.06 9.30 -14.80
CA GLU A 111 -11.98 8.26 -15.31
C GLU A 111 -11.48 6.82 -15.10
N THR A 112 -10.32 6.65 -14.48
CA THR A 112 -9.73 5.33 -14.22
C THR A 112 -9.54 5.12 -12.71
N SER A 113 -9.12 3.92 -12.31
CA SER A 113 -8.85 3.61 -10.89
C SER A 113 -7.65 4.41 -10.36
N THR A 114 -7.93 5.58 -9.80
CA THR A 114 -6.93 6.58 -9.38
C THR A 114 -7.21 6.99 -7.94
N SER A 115 -6.20 6.87 -7.09
CA SER A 115 -6.29 7.21 -5.66
C SER A 115 -5.91 8.66 -5.39
N VAL A 116 -5.07 9.26 -6.24
CA VAL A 116 -4.67 10.67 -6.13
C VAL A 116 -4.16 11.19 -7.47
N LEU A 117 -4.49 12.44 -7.78
CA LEU A 117 -3.88 13.20 -8.86
C LEU A 117 -2.86 14.19 -8.28
N ILE A 118 -1.61 14.09 -8.71
CA ILE A 118 -0.51 14.95 -8.25
C ILE A 118 -0.09 15.84 -9.41
N LEU A 119 -0.23 17.15 -9.22
CA LEU A 119 0.06 18.18 -10.21
C LEU A 119 1.39 18.85 -9.87
N THR A 120 2.31 18.86 -10.83
CA THR A 120 3.70 19.31 -10.65
C THR A 120 3.95 20.69 -11.25
N GLY A 121 5.07 21.31 -10.87
CA GLY A 121 5.52 22.60 -11.41
C GLY A 121 4.74 23.82 -10.90
N GLY A 122 3.91 23.67 -9.88
CA GLY A 122 3.09 24.77 -9.34
C GLY A 122 2.00 25.30 -10.28
N LEU A 123 1.71 24.56 -11.35
CA LEU A 123 0.69 24.92 -12.33
C LEU A 123 -0.69 24.55 -11.79
N HIS A 124 -1.55 25.54 -11.62
CA HIS A 124 -2.91 25.29 -11.18
C HIS A 124 -3.76 24.70 -12.33
N PRO A 125 -4.57 23.67 -12.05
CA PRO A 125 -5.43 23.06 -13.05
C PRO A 125 -6.62 23.94 -13.43
N ASP A 126 -7.24 23.63 -14.57
CA ASP A 126 -8.57 24.13 -14.92
C ASP A 126 -9.60 23.69 -13.85
N ILE A 127 -10.54 24.58 -13.52
CA ILE A 127 -11.58 24.34 -12.50
C ILE A 127 -12.40 23.06 -12.75
N ARG A 128 -12.56 22.66 -14.02
CA ARG A 128 -13.27 21.44 -14.42
C ARG A 128 -12.59 20.19 -13.87
N ILE A 129 -11.27 20.19 -13.71
CA ILE A 129 -10.51 19.07 -13.14
C ILE A 129 -10.83 18.94 -11.67
N ILE A 130 -10.84 20.05 -10.91
CA ILE A 130 -11.20 20.05 -9.49
C ILE A 130 -12.65 19.61 -9.30
N ALA A 131 -13.58 20.12 -10.11
CA ALA A 131 -14.98 19.71 -10.06
C ALA A 131 -15.13 18.20 -10.30
N ARG A 132 -14.44 17.67 -11.31
CA ARG A 132 -14.49 16.24 -11.64
C ARG A 132 -13.83 15.37 -10.56
N ALA A 133 -12.72 15.83 -10.00
CA ALA A 133 -12.02 15.12 -8.93
C ALA A 133 -12.88 15.02 -7.67
N ARG A 134 -13.57 16.11 -7.28
CA ARG A 134 -14.54 16.12 -6.19
C ARG A 134 -15.69 15.14 -6.44
N GLU A 135 -16.27 15.15 -7.64
CA GLU A 135 -17.35 14.22 -8.00
C GLU A 135 -16.91 12.75 -7.87
N LYS A 136 -15.65 12.46 -8.21
CA LYS A 136 -15.05 11.12 -8.12
C LYS A 136 -14.53 10.77 -6.72
N GLY A 137 -14.48 11.72 -5.79
CA GLY A 137 -13.83 11.54 -4.49
C GLY A 137 -12.33 11.30 -4.59
N ILE A 138 -11.66 11.86 -5.60
CA ILE A 138 -10.22 11.70 -5.83
C ILE A 138 -9.49 12.95 -5.32
N PRO A 139 -8.58 12.81 -4.34
CA PRO A 139 -7.70 13.89 -3.90
C PRO A 139 -6.86 14.47 -5.03
N VAL A 140 -6.67 15.79 -5.01
CA VAL A 140 -5.75 16.51 -5.91
C VAL A 140 -4.71 17.24 -5.07
N ILE A 141 -3.44 16.93 -5.30
CA ILE A 141 -2.31 17.55 -4.61
C ILE A 141 -1.49 18.35 -5.61
N LEU A 142 -1.29 19.63 -5.35
CA LEU A 142 -0.39 20.49 -6.10
C LEU A 142 0.98 20.57 -5.40
N VAL A 143 2.05 20.36 -6.17
CA VAL A 143 3.43 20.53 -5.72
C VAL A 143 4.17 21.50 -6.63
N HIS A 144 5.09 22.27 -6.04
CA HIS A 144 5.94 23.21 -6.78
C HIS A 144 7.16 22.54 -7.43
N PHE A 145 7.46 21.29 -7.07
CA PHE A 145 8.58 20.53 -7.63
C PHE A 145 8.29 20.09 -9.07
N ASP A 146 9.33 19.87 -9.85
CA ASP A 146 9.22 19.19 -11.14
C ASP A 146 8.88 17.70 -10.95
N THR A 147 8.50 17.03 -12.05
CA THR A 147 8.11 15.62 -12.04
C THR A 147 9.20 14.70 -11.50
N TYR A 148 10.47 14.91 -11.86
CA TYR A 148 11.57 14.04 -11.43
C TYR A 148 11.78 14.15 -9.92
N THR A 149 11.83 15.38 -9.41
CA THR A 149 11.95 15.65 -7.97
C THR A 149 10.75 15.09 -7.18
N THR A 150 9.53 15.22 -7.72
CA THR A 150 8.31 14.66 -7.12
C THR A 150 8.38 13.14 -7.00
N ILE A 151 8.81 12.44 -8.06
CA ILE A 151 8.99 10.99 -8.03
C ILE A 151 10.06 10.62 -7.00
N GLY A 152 11.19 11.33 -6.98
CA GLY A 152 12.26 11.09 -6.02
C GLY A 152 11.80 11.21 -4.57
N ALA A 153 10.94 12.18 -4.25
CA ALA A 153 10.37 12.35 -2.92
C ALA A 153 9.41 11.22 -2.51
N LEU A 154 8.76 10.56 -3.48
CA LEU A 154 7.85 9.45 -3.25
C LEU A 154 8.55 8.08 -3.27
N GLN A 155 9.80 8.02 -3.75
CA GLN A 155 10.57 6.78 -3.76
C GLN A 155 10.83 6.27 -2.34
N GLY A 156 10.54 5.00 -2.11
CA GLY A 156 10.79 4.35 -0.81
C GLY A 156 9.77 4.70 0.29
N ILE A 157 8.72 5.47 -0.02
CA ILE A 157 7.61 5.64 0.90
C ILE A 157 6.90 4.29 1.06
N ALA A 158 6.92 3.81 2.30
CA ALA A 158 6.28 2.56 2.70
C ALA A 158 5.14 2.85 3.67
N ARG A 159 4.17 1.93 3.70
CA ARG A 159 3.02 2.03 4.59
C ARG A 159 3.45 2.07 6.05
N GLN A 160 3.02 3.09 6.79
CA GLN A 160 3.28 3.27 8.22
C GLN A 160 1.99 3.18 9.04
N ILE A 161 1.83 2.06 9.75
CA ILE A 161 0.66 1.81 10.58
C ILE A 161 0.84 2.52 11.92
N ARG A 162 0.07 3.59 12.13
CA ARG A 162 0.11 4.38 13.36
C ARG A 162 -0.80 3.78 14.43
N PRO A 163 -0.52 3.98 15.73
CA PRO A 163 -1.38 3.47 16.81
C PRO A 163 -2.84 3.93 16.72
N GLN A 164 -3.10 5.08 16.09
CA GLN A 164 -4.43 5.64 15.89
C GLN A 164 -5.21 4.98 14.74
N ASP A 165 -4.56 4.15 13.93
CA ASP A 165 -5.16 3.47 12.79
C ASP A 165 -5.94 2.22 13.22
N SER A 166 -7.00 2.45 13.99
CA SER A 166 -7.82 1.38 14.57
C SER A 166 -8.41 0.45 13.51
N ARG A 167 -8.76 0.98 12.33
CA ARG A 167 -9.30 0.20 11.22
C ARG A 167 -8.25 -0.76 10.65
N THR A 168 -7.06 -0.27 10.30
CA THR A 168 -6.01 -1.15 9.76
C THR A 168 -5.50 -2.12 10.82
N ILE A 169 -5.39 -1.71 12.08
CA ILE A 169 -5.03 -2.61 13.19
C ILE A 169 -6.06 -3.74 13.33
N SER A 170 -7.36 -3.43 13.25
CA SER A 170 -8.42 -4.43 13.35
C SER A 170 -8.35 -5.41 12.18
N LEU A 171 -8.15 -4.91 10.97
CA LEU A 171 -7.97 -5.73 9.77
C LEU A 171 -6.75 -6.66 9.88
N ILE A 172 -5.62 -6.18 10.42
CA ILE A 172 -4.44 -7.03 10.65
C ILE A 172 -4.76 -8.14 11.63
N LYS A 173 -5.44 -7.83 12.73
CA LYS A 173 -5.82 -8.85 13.72
C LYS A 173 -6.71 -9.93 13.09
N GLU A 174 -7.66 -9.53 12.26
CA GLU A 174 -8.49 -10.46 11.51
C GLU A 174 -7.68 -11.31 10.52
N GLU A 175 -6.80 -10.70 9.73
CA GLU A 175 -5.97 -11.43 8.76
C GLU A 175 -5.03 -12.44 9.46
N VAL A 176 -4.43 -12.05 10.59
CA VAL A 176 -3.60 -12.95 11.40
C VAL A 176 -4.45 -14.08 11.95
N ALA A 177 -5.61 -13.80 12.56
CA ALA A 177 -6.49 -14.82 13.12
C ALA A 177 -7.01 -15.80 12.05
N ARG A 178 -7.28 -15.33 10.83
CA ARG A 178 -7.76 -16.16 9.72
C ARG A 178 -6.66 -17.04 9.12
N ASN A 179 -5.43 -16.57 9.08
CA ASN A 179 -4.35 -17.21 8.28
C ASN A 179 -3.23 -17.84 9.12
N CYS A 180 -3.24 -17.66 10.44
CA CYS A 180 -2.26 -18.25 11.36
C CYS A 180 -2.92 -19.27 12.30
N SER A 181 -2.22 -20.36 12.58
CA SER A 181 -2.61 -21.35 13.59
C SER A 181 -2.34 -20.81 14.99
N TRP A 182 -3.26 -20.01 15.52
CA TRP A 182 -3.13 -19.36 16.83
C TRP A 182 -2.93 -20.35 17.98
N GLU A 183 -3.68 -21.46 17.97
CA GLU A 183 -3.58 -22.56 18.94
C GLU A 183 -2.14 -23.08 19.08
N LYS A 184 -1.48 -23.36 17.94
CA LYS A 184 -0.09 -23.84 17.91
C LYS A 184 0.91 -22.80 18.38
N ILE A 185 0.59 -21.51 18.21
CA ILE A 185 1.43 -20.41 18.67
C ILE A 185 1.34 -20.31 20.20
N GLU A 186 0.13 -20.37 20.77
CA GLU A 186 -0.10 -20.33 22.22
C GLU A 186 0.55 -21.51 22.93
N GLU A 187 0.31 -22.74 22.47
CA GLU A 187 0.91 -23.97 23.03
C GLU A 187 2.45 -23.89 23.05
N GLY A 188 3.03 -23.34 21.98
CA GLY A 188 4.48 -23.16 21.87
C GLY A 188 5.05 -22.13 22.84
N ILE A 189 4.34 -21.02 23.08
CA ILE A 189 4.74 -19.98 24.02
C ILE A 189 4.67 -20.50 25.46
N GLU A 190 3.60 -21.23 25.81
CA GLU A 190 3.46 -21.84 27.14
C GLU A 190 4.58 -22.86 27.41
N SER A 191 4.86 -23.74 26.44
CA SER A 191 5.93 -24.72 26.52
C SER A 191 7.30 -24.08 26.76
N TYR A 192 7.57 -22.94 26.12
CA TYR A 192 8.81 -22.18 26.32
C TYR A 192 8.87 -21.53 27.71
N ARG A 193 7.77 -20.93 28.19
CA ARG A 193 7.71 -20.32 29.53
C ARG A 193 8.05 -21.33 30.61
N VAL A 194 7.44 -22.52 30.57
CA VAL A 194 7.70 -23.61 31.51
C VAL A 194 9.19 -24.00 31.50
N PHE A 195 9.79 -24.16 30.31
CA PHE A 195 11.21 -24.45 30.16
C PHE A 195 12.11 -23.39 30.80
N SER A 196 11.83 -22.10 30.56
CA SER A 196 12.64 -20.98 31.09
C SER A 196 12.59 -20.83 32.61
N THR A 197 11.48 -21.21 33.26
CA THR A 197 11.36 -21.23 34.73
C THR A 197 12.10 -22.39 35.40
N THR A 198 12.42 -23.46 34.65
CA THR A 198 13.03 -24.68 35.21
C THR A 198 14.56 -24.65 35.15
N GLU A 199 15.16 -23.88 34.24
CA GLU A 199 16.62 -23.66 34.15
C GLU A 199 17.14 -22.52 35.05
N GLY A 200 16.25 -21.83 35.78
CA GLY A 200 16.57 -20.73 36.69
C GLY A 200 16.69 -21.12 38.18
N GLN A 201 16.72 -22.42 38.50
CA GLN A 201 16.94 -22.95 39.86
C GLN A 201 18.22 -23.76 39.94
#